data_AF-A0A1L7BET5-F1
#
_entry.id   AF-A0A1L7BET5-F1
#
_cell.length_a   1.000
_cell.length_b   1.000
_cell.length_c   1.000
_cell.angle_alpha   90.00
_cell.angle_beta   90.00
_cell.angle_gamma   90.00
#
_symmetry.space_group_name_H-M   'P 1'
#
loop_
_entity.id
_entity.type
_entity.pdbx_description
1 polymer ?
#
loop_
_entity_poly.entity_id
_entity_poly.type
_entity_poly.pdbx_seq_one_letter_code
_entity_poly.pdbx_strand_id
1 'polypeptide(L)'
;MNVYEKYKKEVDMIAGRYFKRYGYKCESYEDLKQTIWYILLCALKKFDGRGNERMFVLNFVKNKLISILKYNRKPPYCKNFPFTPLKMDYISGDDEKSKIFKEMQGEYE
;
A
#
# COMPACT_ATOMS: atom_id res chain seq x y z
N MET A 1 -9.37 21.49 5.32
CA MET A 1 -8.08 20.88 5.71
C MET A 1 -7.61 20.02 4.55
N ASN A 2 -6.39 20.24 4.07
CA ASN A 2 -5.85 19.47 2.94
C ASN A 2 -5.63 17.99 3.37
N VAL A 3 -5.72 17.04 2.43
CA VAL A 3 -5.42 15.61 2.65
C VAL A 3 -4.05 15.43 3.29
N TYR A 4 -3.06 16.21 2.84
CA TYR A 4 -1.72 16.18 3.43
C TYR A 4 -1.75 16.49 4.93
N GLU A 5 -2.33 17.63 5.31
CA GLU A 5 -2.43 18.04 6.72
C GLU A 5 -3.22 17.04 7.57
N LYS A 6 -4.29 16.46 6.98
CA LYS A 6 -5.16 15.49 7.64
C LYS A 6 -4.48 14.20 8.02
N TYR A 7 -3.53 13.73 7.22
CA TYR A 7 -2.95 12.38 7.34
C TYR A 7 -1.44 12.34 7.53
N LYS A 8 -0.73 13.48 7.48
CA LYS A 8 0.74 13.53 7.57
C LYS A 8 1.26 12.77 8.79
N LYS A 9 0.66 13.00 9.96
CA LYS A 9 1.09 12.37 11.21
C LYS A 9 0.96 10.85 11.15
N GLU A 10 -0.15 10.35 10.62
CA GLU A 10 -0.43 8.93 10.44
C GLU A 10 0.55 8.30 9.44
N VAL A 11 0.81 8.97 8.32
CA VAL A 11 1.78 8.51 7.32
C VAL A 11 3.18 8.42 7.91
N ASP A 12 3.63 9.44 8.64
CA ASP A 12 4.94 9.44 9.31
C ASP A 12 5.05 8.30 10.34
N MET A 13 4.01 8.09 11.16
CA MET A 13 3.99 6.99 12.14
C MET A 13 3.99 5.61 11.48
N ILE A 14 3.23 5.43 10.40
CA ILE A 14 3.15 4.17 9.66
C ILE A 14 4.49 3.90 8.98
N ALA A 15 5.06 4.88 8.28
CA ALA A 15 6.36 4.76 7.61
C ALA A 15 7.45 4.34 8.60
N GLY A 16 7.58 5.05 9.74
CA GLY A 16 8.57 4.71 10.77
C GLY A 16 8.40 3.28 11.30
N ARG A 17 7.16 2.86 11.60
CA ARG A 17 6.87 1.52 12.11
C ARG A 17 7.23 0.42 11.11
N TYR A 18 6.80 0.57 9.86
CA TYR A 18 7.01 -0.46 8.83
C TYR A 18 8.44 -0.47 8.33
N PHE A 19 9.11 0.68 8.22
CA PHE A 19 10.52 0.74 7.86
C PHE A 19 11.41 0.08 8.92
N LYS A 20 11.13 0.30 10.21
CA LYS A 20 11.85 -0.41 11.28
C LYS A 20 11.75 -1.93 11.16
N ARG A 21 10.62 -2.46 10.68
CA ARG A 21 10.37 -3.90 10.57
C ARG A 21 10.80 -4.51 9.24
N TYR A 22 10.65 -3.79 8.13
CA TYR A 22 10.80 -4.28 6.76
C TYR A 22 11.78 -3.47 5.91
N GLY A 23 12.49 -2.50 6.51
CA GLY A 23 13.39 -1.59 5.80
C GLY A 23 14.49 -2.31 5.02
N TYR A 24 14.89 -3.51 5.44
CA TYR A 24 15.83 -4.36 4.70
C TYR A 24 15.33 -4.73 3.29
N LYS A 25 14.00 -4.82 3.11
CA LYS A 25 13.36 -5.06 1.80
C LYS A 25 13.08 -3.79 1.01
N CYS A 26 13.04 -2.64 1.68
CA CYS A 26 12.64 -1.40 1.05
C CYS A 26 13.85 -0.76 0.36
N GLU A 27 13.64 -0.12 -0.80
CA GLU A 27 14.66 0.64 -1.50
C GLU A 27 15.14 1.82 -0.63
N SER A 28 14.19 2.61 -0.13
CA SER A 28 14.45 3.71 0.80
C SER A 28 13.27 3.96 1.75
N TYR A 29 13.48 4.80 2.76
CA TYR A 29 12.41 5.26 3.66
C TYR A 29 11.41 6.14 2.89
N GLU A 30 11.92 6.96 2.00
CA GLU A 30 11.19 7.88 1.14
C GLU A 30 10.26 7.12 0.19
N ASP A 31 10.72 6.03 -0.45
CA ASP A 31 9.90 5.21 -1.35
C ASP A 31 8.76 4.51 -0.60
N LEU A 32 9.03 4.02 0.62
CA LEU A 32 7.99 3.48 1.49
C LEU A 32 6.96 4.56 1.82
N LYS A 33 7.42 5.76 2.21
CA LYS A 33 6.54 6.88 2.56
C LYS A 33 5.68 7.34 1.38
N GLN A 34 6.26 7.44 0.19
CA GLN A 34 5.54 7.75 -1.05
C GLN A 34 4.52 6.66 -1.39
N THR A 35 4.88 5.39 -1.21
CA THR A 35 3.95 4.26 -1.41
C THR A 35 2.76 4.34 -0.44
N ILE A 36 2.99 4.72 0.82
CA ILE A 36 1.92 4.91 1.80
C ILE A 36 0.96 6.02 1.35
N TRP A 37 1.49 7.16 0.90
CA TRP A 37 0.67 8.25 0.35
C TRP A 37 -0.15 7.79 -0.86
N TYR A 38 0.47 7.06 -1.79
CA TYR A 38 -0.22 6.52 -2.94
C TYR A 38 -1.40 5.61 -2.55
N ILE A 39 -1.18 4.66 -1.64
CA ILE A 39 -2.24 3.76 -1.15
C ILE A 39 -3.34 4.54 -0.46
N LEU A 40 -2.98 5.56 0.32
CA LEU A 40 -3.94 6.44 1.01
C LEU A 40 -4.84 7.18 0.01
N LEU A 41 -4.26 7.76 -1.06
CA LEU A 41 -5.02 8.42 -2.11
C LEU A 41 -5.95 7.45 -2.84
N CYS A 42 -5.49 6.21 -3.08
CA CYS A 42 -6.33 5.15 -3.63
C CYS A 42 -7.53 4.84 -2.71
N ALA A 43 -7.30 4.77 -1.39
CA ALA A 43 -8.35 4.53 -0.42
C ALA A 43 -9.38 5.66 -0.40
N LEU A 44 -8.95 6.93 -0.39
CA LEU A 44 -9.85 8.08 -0.44
C LEU A 44 -10.72 8.08 -1.70
N LYS A 45 -10.14 7.76 -2.87
CA LYS A 45 -10.89 7.65 -4.12
C LYS A 45 -11.93 6.51 -4.10
N LYS A 46 -11.73 5.49 -3.26
CA LYS A 46 -12.62 4.33 -3.14
C LYS A 46 -13.65 4.44 -2.03
N PHE A 47 -13.52 5.43 -1.15
CA PHE A 47 -14.47 5.62 -0.08
C PHE A 47 -15.81 6.07 -0.66
N ASP A 48 -16.88 5.35 -0.34
CA ASP A 48 -18.23 5.58 -0.90
C ASP A 48 -19.07 6.57 -0.07
N GLY A 49 -18.45 7.22 0.92
CA GLY A 49 -19.10 8.18 1.81
C GLY A 49 -19.75 7.55 3.05
N ARG A 50 -19.81 6.22 3.19
CA ARG A 50 -20.48 5.56 4.31
C ARG A 50 -19.52 5.17 5.43
N GLY A 51 -19.88 5.53 6.66
CA GLY A 51 -19.12 5.17 7.87
C GLY A 51 -17.93 6.10 8.14
N ASN A 52 -16.93 5.61 8.88
CA ASN A 52 -15.78 6.41 9.30
C ASN A 52 -14.65 6.35 8.25
N GLU A 53 -14.52 7.40 7.44
CA GLU A 53 -13.50 7.53 6.39
C GLU A 53 -12.08 7.28 6.92
N ARG A 54 -11.73 7.87 8.07
CA ARG A 54 -10.39 7.73 8.65
C ARG A 54 -10.09 6.27 8.99
N MET A 55 -11.04 5.57 9.61
CA MET A 55 -10.88 4.14 9.92
C MET A 55 -10.74 3.32 8.65
N PHE A 56 -11.59 3.57 7.64
CA PHE A 56 -11.52 2.90 6.35
C PHE A 56 -10.15 3.08 5.68
N VAL A 57 -9.69 4.32 5.55
CA VAL A 57 -8.41 4.67 4.91
C VAL A 57 -7.24 4.00 5.61
N LEU A 58 -7.17 4.08 6.95
CA LEU A 58 -6.04 3.51 7.70
C LEU A 58 -6.02 1.98 7.64
N ASN A 59 -7.18 1.33 7.65
CA ASN A 59 -7.28 -0.12 7.46
C ASN A 59 -6.87 -0.53 6.04
N PHE A 60 -7.30 0.23 5.02
CA PHE A 60 -6.91 -0.01 3.63
C PHE A 60 -5.39 0.08 3.46
N VAL A 61 -4.79 1.15 4.00
CA VAL A 61 -3.32 1.36 4.00
C VAL A 61 -2.61 0.19 4.66
N LYS A 62 -3.03 -0.20 5.88
CA LYS A 62 -2.44 -1.31 6.62
C LYS A 62 -2.48 -2.61 5.81
N ASN A 63 -3.63 -2.97 5.26
CA ASN A 63 -3.81 -4.23 4.55
C ASN A 63 -2.97 -4.30 3.28
N LYS A 64 -2.92 -3.20 2.50
CA LYS A 64 -2.11 -3.15 1.28
C LYS A 64 -0.61 -3.10 1.58
N LEU A 65 -0.17 -2.39 2.62
CA LEU A 65 1.24 -2.44 3.07
C LEU A 65 1.69 -3.83 3.48
N ILE A 66 0.84 -4.58 4.20
CA ILE A 66 1.15 -5.98 4.55
C ILE A 66 1.28 -6.82 3.27
N SER A 67 0.37 -6.63 2.30
CA SER A 67 0.45 -7.31 0.99
C SER A 67 1.79 -7.05 0.30
N ILE A 68 2.25 -5.80 0.28
CA ILE A 68 3.50 -5.41 -0.38
C ILE A 68 4.72 -5.90 0.41
N LEU A 69 4.84 -5.55 1.69
CA LEU A 69 6.07 -5.74 2.45
C LEU A 69 6.26 -7.18 2.96
N LYS A 70 5.16 -7.85 3.32
CA LYS A 70 5.23 -9.24 3.81
C LYS A 70 5.18 -10.23 2.66
N TYR A 71 4.29 -10.00 1.70
CA TYR A 71 4.01 -10.94 0.60
C TYR A 71 4.56 -10.47 -0.75
N ASN A 72 5.44 -9.46 -0.75
CA ASN A 72 6.22 -9.03 -1.91
C ASN A 72 5.37 -8.58 -3.12
N ARG A 73 4.09 -8.23 -2.91
CA ARG A 73 3.18 -7.87 -3.99
C ARG A 73 3.39 -6.43 -4.47
N LYS A 74 2.99 -6.16 -5.71
CA LYS A 74 2.96 -4.79 -6.25
C LYS A 74 1.91 -3.92 -5.53
N PRO A 75 2.13 -2.59 -5.44
CA PRO A 75 1.10 -1.68 -4.97
C PRO A 75 -0.23 -1.77 -5.76
N PRO A 76 -1.37 -1.40 -5.14
CA PRO A 76 -2.67 -1.56 -5.77
C PRO A 76 -2.81 -0.62 -6.97
N TYR A 77 -3.40 -1.07 -8.08
CA TYR A 77 -3.69 -0.23 -9.27
C TYR A 77 -2.47 0.32 -10.04
N CYS A 78 -1.26 -0.24 -9.83
CA CYS A 78 -0.06 0.14 -10.58
C CYS A 78 0.51 -1.02 -11.44
N LYS A 79 -0.37 -1.86 -12.01
CA LYS A 79 0.00 -3.12 -12.72
C LYS A 79 1.12 -2.94 -13.77
N ASN A 80 1.07 -1.82 -14.51
CA ASN A 80 1.97 -1.54 -15.64
C ASN A 80 3.09 -0.53 -15.33
N PHE A 81 3.32 -0.20 -14.06
CA PHE A 81 4.30 0.83 -13.67
C PHE A 81 5.35 0.26 -12.71
N PRO A 82 6.61 0.73 -12.76
CA PRO A 82 7.70 0.25 -11.90
C PRO A 82 7.58 0.75 -10.44
N PHE A 83 6.40 1.16 -10.01
CA PHE A 83 6.21 1.78 -8.70
C PHE A 83 6.12 0.72 -7.62
N THR A 84 7.12 0.66 -6.74
CA THR A 84 7.17 -0.24 -5.58
C THR A 84 8.16 0.32 -4.55
N PRO A 85 7.92 0.12 -3.24
CA PRO A 85 8.91 0.47 -2.23
C PRO A 85 10.00 -0.61 -2.10
N LEU A 86 9.85 -1.76 -2.77
CA LEU A 86 10.72 -2.93 -2.59
C LEU A 86 11.96 -2.86 -3.49
N LYS A 87 13.11 -3.32 -2.97
CA LYS A 87 14.29 -3.62 -3.78
C LYS A 87 13.97 -4.72 -4.81
N MET A 88 14.70 -4.73 -5.92
CA MET A 88 14.50 -5.69 -7.02
C MET A 88 14.43 -7.16 -6.57
N ASP A 89 15.29 -7.56 -5.63
CA ASP A 89 15.36 -8.94 -5.10
C ASP A 89 14.06 -9.40 -4.40
N TYR A 90 13.22 -8.46 -3.97
CA TYR A 90 11.99 -8.73 -3.23
C TYR A 90 10.73 -8.45 -4.04
N ILE A 91 10.82 -7.99 -5.28
CA ILE A 91 9.65 -7.81 -6.14
C ILE A 91 9.14 -9.20 -6.52
N SER A 92 7.91 -9.56 -6.14
CA SER A 92 7.38 -10.85 -6.57
C SER A 92 7.18 -10.86 -8.08
N GLY A 93 7.61 -11.95 -8.70
CA GLY A 93 7.26 -12.28 -10.08
C GLY A 93 5.85 -12.85 -10.19
N ASP A 94 4.95 -12.60 -9.22
CA ASP A 94 3.61 -13.19 -9.21
C ASP A 94 2.90 -12.87 -10.53
N ASP A 95 2.80 -13.94 -11.33
CA ASP A 95 2.15 -14.00 -12.62
C ASP A 95 0.65 -13.71 -12.41
N GLU A 96 0.09 -12.77 -13.16
CA GLU A 96 -1.29 -12.26 -13.02
C GLU A 96 -2.38 -13.36 -13.13
N LYS A 97 -1.99 -14.59 -13.49
CA LYS A 97 -2.83 -15.78 -13.62
C LYS A 97 -3.11 -16.49 -12.29
N SER A 98 -2.45 -16.12 -11.20
CA SER A 98 -2.69 -16.72 -9.89
C SER A 98 -4.12 -16.44 -9.39
N LYS A 99 -4.89 -17.49 -9.10
CA LYS A 99 -6.27 -17.40 -8.57
C LYS A 99 -6.35 -16.58 -7.28
N ILE A 100 -5.34 -16.71 -6.41
CA ILE A 100 -5.18 -15.97 -5.16
C ILE A 100 -4.97 -14.47 -5.41
N PHE A 101 -4.41 -14.08 -6.57
CA PHE A 101 -4.24 -12.68 -6.94
C PHE A 101 -5.57 -12.01 -7.30
N LYS A 102 -6.42 -12.69 -8.08
CA LYS A 102 -7.77 -12.21 -8.45
C LYS A 102 -8.66 -12.04 -7.22
N GLU A 103 -8.72 -13.07 -6.37
CA GLU A 103 -9.55 -13.07 -5.16
C GLU A 103 -9.17 -11.95 -4.17
N MET A 104 -7.88 -11.64 -4.01
CA MET A 104 -7.42 -10.56 -3.12
C MET A 104 -7.65 -9.14 -3.66
N GLN A 105 -8.00 -8.99 -4.94
CA GLN A 105 -8.44 -7.73 -5.54
C GLN A 105 -9.97 -7.57 -5.56
N GLY A 106 -10.70 -8.59 -5.07
CA GLY A 106 -12.16 -8.64 -5.13
C GLY A 106 -12.71 -9.07 -6.49
N GLU A 107 -11.87 -9.67 -7.33
CA GLU A 107 -12.27 -10.31 -8.58
C GLU A 107 -12.49 -11.81 -8.26
N TYR A 108 -13.74 -12.24 -8.23
CA TYR A 108 -14.12 -13.65 -8.03
C TYR A 108 -14.65 -14.21 -9.37
N GLU A 109 -14.20 -15.40 -9.76
CA GLU A 109 -14.80 -16.20 -10.85
C GLU A 109 -16.00 -16.99 -10.34
#